data_AF-A0A1J3CI04-F1
#
_entry.id   AF-A0A1J3CI04-F1
#
_cell.length_a   1.000
_cell.length_b   1.000
_cell.length_c   1.000
_cell.angle_alpha   90.00
_cell.angle_beta   90.00
_cell.angle_gamma   90.00
#
_symmetry.space_group_name_H-M   'P 1'
#
loop_
_entity.id
_entity.type
_entity.pdbx_description
1 polymer ?
#
loop_
_entity_poly.entity_id
_entity_poly.type
_entity_poly.pdbx_seq_one_letter_code
_entity_poly.pdbx_strand_id
1 'polypeptide(L)'
;MRLTQLMLKDVDFFGNLMGVFEICEESNNVDDLHMIFNIVKGIISLNSSQILEKIFGDKLIMQILGCLEYDPNVPQPQHHRKYLREHVVLKEAIPIKDPLVLSKIHQIYIIGYLKDFVLARVLNDAIKATVKSVIDAIKATVVTRLKDDSTFIQELFATLRSPTTSVESKNNLVYFLHEFC
;
A
#
# COMPACT_ATOMS: atom_id res chain seq x y z
N MET A 1 9.01 7.39 -28.12
CA MET A 1 8.80 6.39 -27.05
C MET A 1 8.46 7.13 -25.77
N ARG A 2 7.36 6.79 -25.08
CA ARG A 2 6.93 7.54 -23.87
C ARG A 2 7.81 7.14 -22.67
N LEU A 3 8.18 8.09 -21.81
CA LEU A 3 9.06 7.87 -20.64
C LEU A 3 8.65 6.67 -19.78
N THR A 4 7.34 6.48 -19.58
CA THR A 4 6.79 5.35 -18.82
C THR A 4 7.14 3.99 -19.42
N GLN A 5 7.20 3.88 -20.76
CA GLN A 5 7.58 2.63 -21.44
C GLN A 5 9.06 2.32 -21.29
N LEU A 6 9.92 3.35 -21.19
CA LEU A 6 11.35 3.16 -20.94
C LEU A 6 11.58 2.57 -19.55
N MET A 7 10.95 3.17 -18.54
CA MET A 7 11.05 2.72 -17.15
C MET A 7 10.52 1.29 -16.96
N LEU A 8 9.46 0.92 -17.68
CA LEU A 8 8.87 -0.42 -17.58
C LEU A 8 9.64 -1.49 -18.37
N LYS A 9 10.39 -1.10 -19.41
CA LYS A 9 11.23 -2.01 -20.19
C LYS A 9 12.51 -2.40 -19.46
N ASP A 10 13.05 -1.48 -18.68
CA ASP A 10 14.18 -1.74 -17.80
C ASP A 10 13.69 -2.39 -16.51
N VAL A 11 13.92 -3.71 -16.38
CA VAL A 11 13.45 -4.51 -15.25
C VAL A 11 14.09 -4.07 -13.94
N ASP A 12 15.32 -3.53 -14.01
CA ASP A 12 16.13 -3.17 -12.86
C ASP A 12 15.99 -1.69 -12.50
N PHE A 13 15.35 -0.85 -13.34
CA PHE A 13 15.21 0.59 -13.11
C PHE A 13 14.78 0.95 -11.69
N PHE A 14 13.66 0.38 -11.22
CA PHE A 14 13.16 0.67 -9.87
C PHE A 14 14.05 0.07 -8.79
N GLY A 15 14.63 -1.11 -9.02
CA GLY A 15 15.56 -1.74 -8.07
C GLY A 15 16.81 -0.89 -7.88
N ASN A 16 17.40 -0.41 -8.98
CA ASN A 16 18.55 0.47 -8.98
C ASN A 16 18.23 1.82 -8.30
N LEU A 17 17.06 2.40 -8.58
CA LEU A 17 16.62 3.63 -7.90
C LEU A 17 16.53 3.43 -6.38
N MET A 18 15.98 2.30 -5.93
CA MET A 18 15.91 1.99 -4.50
C MET A 18 17.28 1.67 -3.90
N GLY A 19 18.19 1.07 -4.66
CA GLY A 19 19.58 0.87 -4.23
C GLY A 19 20.32 2.20 -4.04
N VAL A 20 20.10 3.18 -4.92
CA VAL A 20 20.64 4.55 -4.73
C VAL A 20 20.03 5.18 -3.49
N PHE A 21 18.71 5.07 -3.30
CA PHE A 21 18.04 5.57 -2.10
C PHE A 21 18.64 5.00 -0.81
N GLU A 22 18.90 3.68 -0.77
CA GLU A 22 19.50 3.02 0.39
C GLU A 22 20.89 3.58 0.72
N ILE A 23 21.75 3.77 -0.29
CA ILE A 23 23.08 4.39 -0.10
C ILE A 23 22.96 5.83 0.43
N CYS A 24 22.02 6.62 -0.12
CA CYS A 24 21.77 7.99 0.34
C CYS A 24 21.26 8.01 1.79
N GLU A 25 20.39 7.07 2.15
CA GLU A 25 19.83 6.94 3.50
C GLU A 25 20.92 6.53 4.51
N GLU A 26 21.77 5.55 4.18
CA GLU A 26 22.89 5.12 5.02
C GLU A 26 23.93 6.22 5.25
N SER A 27 24.20 7.01 4.22
CA SER A 27 25.14 8.14 4.29
C SER A 27 24.57 9.39 4.97
N ASN A 28 23.27 9.41 5.29
CA ASN A 28 22.53 10.59 5.76
C ASN A 28 22.71 11.83 4.84
N ASN A 29 22.89 11.64 3.54
CA ASN A 29 22.98 12.75 2.59
C ASN A 29 21.59 13.33 2.29
N VAL A 30 21.21 14.36 3.03
CA VAL A 30 19.88 14.99 2.96
C VAL A 30 19.58 15.59 1.58
N ASP A 31 20.57 16.20 0.93
CA ASP A 31 20.36 16.81 -0.39
C ASP A 31 20.01 15.75 -1.44
N ASP A 32 20.72 14.62 -1.44
CA ASP A 32 20.42 13.49 -2.33
C ASP A 32 19.06 12.87 -2.01
N LEU A 33 18.71 12.74 -0.73
CA LEU A 33 17.41 12.22 -0.29
C LEU A 33 16.25 13.11 -0.76
N HIS A 34 16.43 14.44 -0.76
CA HIS A 34 15.47 15.37 -1.37
C HIS A 34 15.38 15.22 -2.89
N MET A 35 16.48 14.91 -3.58
CA MET A 35 16.43 14.60 -5.02
C MET A 35 15.65 13.30 -5.28
N ILE A 36 15.90 12.25 -4.49
CA ILE A 36 15.16 10.98 -4.59
C ILE A 36 13.67 11.18 -4.31
N PHE A 37 13.30 11.97 -3.29
CA PHE A 37 11.91 12.36 -3.05
C PHE A 37 11.26 12.95 -4.31
N ASN A 38 11.93 13.93 -4.94
CA ASN A 38 11.40 14.60 -6.13
C ASN A 38 11.30 13.65 -7.33
N ILE A 39 12.25 12.72 -7.50
CA ILE A 39 12.19 11.68 -8.53
C ILE A 39 10.96 10.79 -8.30
N VAL A 40 10.79 10.22 -7.11
CA VAL A 40 9.66 9.34 -6.78
C VAL A 40 8.33 10.07 -6.92
N LYS A 41 8.25 11.32 -6.46
CA LYS A 41 7.09 12.20 -6.66
C LYS A 41 6.78 12.42 -8.14
N GLY A 42 7.81 12.67 -8.95
CA GLY A 42 7.68 12.80 -10.40
C GLY A 42 7.15 11.53 -11.06
N ILE A 43 7.68 10.36 -10.67
CA ILE A 43 7.23 9.05 -11.14
C ILE A 43 5.74 8.82 -10.86
N ILE A 44 5.29 9.11 -9.64
CA ILE A 44 3.87 8.99 -9.26
C ILE A 44 3.01 9.95 -10.07
N SER A 45 3.52 11.16 -10.32
CA SER A 45 2.84 12.20 -11.10
C SER A 45 2.66 11.84 -12.59
N LEU A 46 3.40 10.85 -13.12
CA LEU A 46 3.17 10.32 -14.47
C LEU A 46 1.81 9.61 -14.61
N ASN A 47 1.17 9.29 -13.48
CA ASN A 47 -0.16 8.69 -13.41
C ASN A 47 -0.35 7.44 -14.30
N SER A 48 0.68 6.60 -14.39
CA SER A 48 0.63 5.35 -15.14
C SER A 48 0.21 4.21 -14.22
N SER A 49 -0.93 3.58 -14.49
CA SER A 49 -1.44 2.45 -13.67
C SER A 49 -0.40 1.34 -13.50
N GLN A 50 0.27 0.92 -14.57
CA GLN A 50 1.30 -0.11 -14.54
C GLN A 50 2.50 0.27 -13.64
N ILE A 51 2.91 1.54 -13.66
CA ILE A 51 3.97 2.02 -12.78
C ILE A 51 3.49 2.05 -11.33
N LEU A 52 2.29 2.56 -11.08
CA LEU A 52 1.71 2.60 -9.72
C LEU A 52 1.56 1.19 -9.14
N GLU A 53 1.06 0.23 -9.92
CA GLU A 53 1.00 -1.18 -9.53
C GLU A 53 2.38 -1.76 -9.20
N LYS A 54 3.41 -1.40 -9.97
CA LYS A 54 4.79 -1.85 -9.76
C LYS A 54 5.38 -1.28 -8.47
N ILE A 55 5.34 0.05 -8.29
CA ILE A 55 5.99 0.73 -7.15
C ILE A 55 5.22 0.50 -5.84
N PHE A 56 3.90 0.31 -5.91
CA PHE A 56 3.11 -0.07 -4.75
C PHE A 56 3.14 -1.57 -4.48
N GLY A 57 3.84 -2.37 -5.29
CA GLY A 57 4.06 -3.79 -5.05
C GLY A 57 4.77 -4.07 -3.71
N ASP A 58 4.51 -5.24 -3.13
CA ASP A 58 5.05 -5.66 -1.82
C ASP A 58 6.58 -5.50 -1.70
N LYS A 59 7.30 -5.63 -2.82
CA LYS A 59 8.76 -5.50 -2.88
C LYS A 59 9.27 -4.06 -2.73
N LEU A 60 8.49 -3.07 -3.16
CA LEU A 60 8.96 -1.68 -3.30
C LEU A 60 8.22 -0.70 -2.40
N ILE A 61 6.97 -1.01 -2.01
CA ILE A 61 6.09 -0.03 -1.34
C ILE A 61 6.70 0.60 -0.09
N MET A 62 7.44 -0.17 0.70
CA MET A 62 8.10 0.34 1.90
C MET A 62 9.30 1.24 1.57
N GLN A 63 10.05 0.95 0.51
CA GLN A 63 11.16 1.81 0.07
C GLN A 63 10.64 3.09 -0.58
N ILE A 64 9.57 2.99 -1.37
CA ILE A 64 8.85 4.16 -1.92
C ILE A 64 8.33 5.05 -0.81
N LEU A 65 7.75 4.48 0.23
CA LEU A 65 7.33 5.24 1.40
C LEU A 65 8.52 5.92 2.08
N GLY A 66 9.65 5.23 2.21
CA GLY A 66 10.90 5.82 2.74
C GLY A 66 11.39 7.00 1.91
N CYS A 67 11.37 6.91 0.58
CA CYS A 67 11.70 8.04 -0.29
C CYS A 67 10.79 9.25 -0.02
N LEU A 68 9.50 8.99 0.25
CA LEU A 68 8.51 10.04 0.52
C LEU A 68 8.60 10.66 1.92
N GLU A 69 9.44 10.12 2.81
CA GLU A 69 9.71 10.71 4.13
C GLU A 69 10.56 12.00 4.06
N TYR A 70 11.29 12.19 2.97
CA TYR A 70 12.26 13.27 2.80
C TYR A 70 11.74 14.44 1.96
N ASP A 71 10.49 14.86 2.18
CA ASP A 71 9.93 16.04 1.50
C ASP A 71 10.73 17.31 1.83
N PRO A 72 11.34 18.01 0.86
CA PRO A 72 12.09 19.24 1.11
C PRO A 72 11.24 20.41 1.60
N ASN A 73 9.91 20.30 1.50
CA ASN A 73 8.98 21.34 1.95
C ASN A 73 8.61 21.23 3.44
N VAL A 74 9.11 20.20 4.15
CA VAL A 74 8.93 20.06 5.60
C VAL A 74 10.26 20.17 6.34
N PRO A 75 10.29 20.73 7.56
CA PRO A 75 11.55 21.01 8.26
C PRO A 75 12.34 19.77 8.70
N GLN A 76 11.69 18.61 8.80
CA GLN A 76 12.25 17.37 9.31
C GLN A 76 11.67 16.19 8.52
N PRO A 77 12.47 15.13 8.27
CA PRO A 77 11.97 13.90 7.68
C PRO A 77 10.78 13.36 8.45
N GLN A 78 9.77 12.91 7.72
CA GLN A 78 8.61 12.24 8.31
C GLN A 78 8.96 10.80 8.67
N HIS A 79 8.28 10.20 9.64
CA HIS A 79 8.56 8.82 10.07
C HIS A 79 7.40 7.88 9.75
N HIS A 80 6.95 7.90 8.50
CA HIS A 80 5.82 7.11 8.00
C HIS A 80 6.05 5.59 8.14
N ARG A 81 7.21 5.08 7.73
CA ARG A 81 7.59 3.66 7.86
C ARG A 81 7.58 3.21 9.32
N LYS A 82 8.11 4.04 10.23
CA LYS A 82 8.09 3.78 11.67
C LYS A 82 6.66 3.74 12.20
N TYR A 83 5.87 4.77 11.89
CA TYR A 83 4.47 4.84 12.28
C TYR A 83 3.70 3.59 11.85
N LEU A 84 3.83 3.18 10.59
CA LEU A 84 3.14 2.01 10.06
C LEU A 84 3.58 0.72 10.74
N ARG A 85 4.87 0.53 11.01
CA ARG A 85 5.38 -0.67 11.71
C ARG A 85 4.91 -0.75 13.16
N GLU A 86 4.77 0.40 13.84
CA GLU A 86 4.45 0.44 15.27
C GLU A 86 2.94 0.46 15.55
N HIS A 87 2.13 1.06 14.67
CA HIS A 87 0.73 1.37 14.96
C HIS A 87 -0.27 0.58 14.11
N VAL A 88 0.19 -0.13 13.08
CA VAL A 88 -0.71 -0.86 12.18
C VAL A 88 -0.80 -2.30 12.62
N VAL A 89 -1.90 -2.63 13.26
CA VAL A 89 -2.26 -3.99 13.62
C VAL A 89 -3.49 -4.38 12.81
N LEU A 90 -3.36 -5.45 12.02
CA LEU A 90 -4.51 -6.01 11.33
C LEU A 90 -5.48 -6.58 12.37
N LYS A 91 -6.67 -5.97 12.46
CA LYS A 91 -7.76 -6.48 13.30
C LYS A 91 -8.56 -7.49 12.49
N GLU A 92 -8.26 -8.75 12.70
CA GLU A 92 -8.95 -9.85 12.03
C GLU A 92 -10.27 -10.15 12.74
N ALA A 93 -11.39 -10.04 12.01
CA ALA A 93 -12.67 -10.53 12.51
C ALA A 93 -12.76 -12.06 12.42
N ILE A 94 -12.00 -12.67 11.50
CA ILE A 94 -11.79 -14.11 11.31
C ILE A 94 -10.31 -14.31 10.97
N PRO A 95 -9.63 -15.30 11.57
CA PRO A 95 -8.25 -15.59 11.23
C PRO A 95 -8.05 -15.84 9.73
N ILE A 96 -7.20 -15.05 9.09
CA ILE A 96 -6.84 -15.26 7.67
C ILE A 96 -5.54 -16.05 7.63
N LYS A 97 -5.62 -17.30 7.14
CA LYS A 97 -4.49 -18.24 7.16
C LYS A 97 -3.55 -18.07 5.96
N ASP A 98 -4.02 -17.52 4.84
CA ASP A 98 -3.20 -17.32 3.64
C ASP A 98 -2.28 -16.09 3.80
N PRO A 99 -0.94 -16.27 3.92
CA PRO A 99 -0.01 -15.16 4.08
C PRO A 99 0.02 -14.22 2.86
N LEU A 100 -0.35 -14.71 1.67
CA LEU A 100 -0.46 -13.86 0.48
C LEU A 100 -1.65 -12.91 0.60
N VAL A 101 -2.78 -13.38 1.15
CA VAL A 101 -3.94 -12.51 1.41
C VAL A 101 -3.58 -11.45 2.46
N LEU A 102 -2.93 -11.86 3.55
CA LEU A 102 -2.45 -10.93 4.59
C LEU A 102 -1.54 -9.84 4.01
N SER A 103 -0.58 -10.23 3.17
CA SER A 103 0.30 -9.29 2.48
C SER A 103 -0.49 -8.29 1.63
N LYS A 104 -1.53 -8.74 0.91
CA LYS A 104 -2.38 -7.86 0.10
C LYS A 104 -3.25 -6.92 0.93
N ILE A 105 -3.74 -7.36 2.08
CA ILE A 105 -4.46 -6.49 3.02
C ILE A 105 -3.53 -5.41 3.57
N HIS A 106 -2.31 -5.78 3.97
CA HIS A 106 -1.30 -4.82 4.42
C HIS A 106 -0.95 -3.83 3.30
N GLN A 107 -0.79 -4.32 2.07
CA GLN A 107 -0.55 -3.50 0.89
C GLN A 107 -1.66 -2.45 0.70
N ILE A 108 -2.94 -2.85 0.78
CA ILE A 108 -4.08 -1.92 0.71
C ILE A 108 -3.99 -0.82 1.77
N TYR A 109 -3.68 -1.20 3.02
CA TYR A 109 -3.56 -0.25 4.12
C TYR A 109 -2.44 0.78 3.86
N ILE A 110 -1.25 0.32 3.44
CA ILE A 110 -0.11 1.19 3.17
C ILE A 110 -0.42 2.13 2.00
N ILE A 111 -1.02 1.64 0.91
CA ILE A 111 -1.41 2.49 -0.24
C ILE A 111 -2.48 3.50 0.19
N GLY A 112 -3.45 3.09 1.01
CA GLY A 112 -4.47 3.97 1.59
C GLY A 112 -3.83 5.09 2.42
N TYR A 113 -2.90 4.74 3.32
CA TYR A 113 -2.16 5.71 4.12
C TYR A 113 -1.36 6.68 3.23
N LEU A 114 -0.68 6.16 2.22
CA LEU A 114 0.08 6.95 1.27
C LEU A 114 -0.82 7.92 0.48
N LYS A 115 -2.00 7.47 0.05
CA LYS A 115 -3.01 8.30 -0.63
C LYS A 115 -3.53 9.43 0.28
N ASP A 116 -3.88 9.10 1.52
CA ASP A 116 -4.65 9.99 2.40
C ASP A 116 -3.80 10.90 3.30
N PHE A 117 -2.57 10.51 3.60
CA PHE A 117 -1.70 11.29 4.50
C PHE A 117 -0.43 11.78 3.81
N VAL A 118 0.25 10.93 3.03
CA VAL A 118 1.56 11.27 2.46
C VAL A 118 1.41 12.13 1.21
N LEU A 119 0.53 11.72 0.28
CA LEU A 119 0.38 12.38 -1.01
C LEU A 119 -0.87 13.26 -1.12
N ALA A 120 -1.61 13.46 -0.03
CA ALA A 120 -2.87 14.22 -0.05
C ALA A 120 -2.74 15.62 -0.67
N ARG A 121 -1.57 16.25 -0.51
CA ARG A 121 -1.23 17.59 -1.05
C ARG A 121 -0.61 17.55 -2.45
N VAL A 122 -0.19 16.38 -2.90
CA VAL A 122 0.57 16.16 -4.14
C VAL A 122 -0.33 15.63 -5.26
N LEU A 123 -1.29 14.76 -4.94
CA LEU A 123 -2.13 14.13 -5.95
C LEU A 123 -3.25 15.06 -6.39
N ASN A 124 -3.38 15.23 -7.71
CA ASN A 124 -4.62 15.68 -8.31
C ASN A 124 -5.68 14.56 -8.29
N ASP A 125 -6.94 14.90 -8.59
CA ASP A 125 -8.03 13.94 -8.51
C ASP A 125 -7.89 12.78 -9.51
N ALA A 126 -7.20 12.99 -10.64
CA ALA A 126 -6.91 11.93 -11.61
C ALA A 126 -5.94 10.87 -11.06
N ILE A 127 -4.91 11.30 -10.31
CA ILE A 127 -3.99 10.36 -9.68
C ILE A 127 -4.69 9.66 -8.50
N LYS A 128 -5.47 10.38 -7.69
CA LYS A 128 -6.27 9.77 -6.61
C LYS A 128 -7.20 8.67 -7.15
N ALA A 129 -7.86 8.91 -8.28
CA ALA A 129 -8.70 7.92 -8.94
C ALA A 129 -7.91 6.68 -9.41
N THR A 130 -6.72 6.89 -9.96
CA THR A 130 -5.86 5.78 -10.41
C THR A 130 -5.32 4.96 -9.24
N VAL A 131 -4.88 5.62 -8.16
CA VAL A 131 -4.48 4.94 -6.91
C VAL A 131 -5.66 4.17 -6.31
N LYS A 132 -6.88 4.73 -6.31
CA LYS A 132 -8.09 4.02 -5.89
C LYS A 132 -8.31 2.77 -6.74
N SER A 133 -8.17 2.86 -8.07
CA SER A 133 -8.30 1.70 -8.95
C SER A 133 -7.28 0.60 -8.64
N VAL A 134 -6.04 0.96 -8.26
CA VAL A 134 -5.03 -0.01 -7.83
C VAL A 134 -5.45 -0.69 -6.52
N ILE A 135 -5.95 0.08 -5.54
CA ILE A 135 -6.49 -0.47 -4.29
C ILE A 135 -7.66 -1.43 -4.58
N ASP A 136 -8.61 -1.01 -5.43
CA ASP A 136 -9.78 -1.82 -5.78
C ASP A 136 -9.37 -3.15 -6.46
N ALA A 137 -8.34 -3.13 -7.33
CA ALA A 137 -7.80 -4.34 -7.95
C ALA A 137 -7.17 -5.31 -6.94
N ILE A 138 -6.46 -4.78 -5.93
CA ILE A 138 -5.89 -5.59 -4.85
C ILE A 138 -7.02 -6.15 -3.97
N LYS A 139 -8.05 -5.34 -3.64
CA LYS A 139 -9.24 -5.80 -2.91
C LYS A 139 -9.95 -6.94 -3.64
N ALA A 140 -10.16 -6.81 -4.94
CA ALA A 140 -10.75 -7.88 -5.75
C ALA A 140 -9.93 -9.18 -5.69
N THR A 141 -8.60 -9.08 -5.66
CA THR A 141 -7.71 -10.24 -5.48
C THR A 141 -7.88 -10.89 -4.10
N VAL A 142 -7.98 -10.08 -3.04
CA VAL A 142 -8.23 -10.55 -1.66
C VAL A 142 -9.58 -11.27 -1.58
N VAL A 143 -10.65 -10.63 -2.07
CA VAL A 143 -12.01 -11.22 -2.06
C VAL A 143 -12.05 -12.53 -2.82
N THR A 144 -11.43 -12.58 -4.00
CA THR A 144 -11.40 -13.80 -4.82
C THR A 144 -10.74 -14.95 -4.06
N ARG A 145 -9.58 -14.71 -3.44
CA ARG A 145 -8.90 -15.74 -2.65
C ARG A 145 -9.68 -16.19 -1.42
N LEU A 146 -10.28 -15.26 -0.69
CA LEU A 146 -11.07 -15.58 0.50
C LEU A 146 -12.37 -16.31 0.17
N LYS A 147 -13.00 -15.96 -0.95
CA LYS A 147 -14.19 -16.66 -1.46
C LYS A 147 -13.88 -18.12 -1.79
N ASP A 148 -12.70 -18.38 -2.35
CA ASP A 148 -12.28 -19.74 -2.72
C ASP A 148 -11.77 -20.56 -1.52
N ASP A 149 -11.54 -19.92 -0.35
CA ASP A 149 -11.25 -20.60 0.91
C ASP A 149 -12.55 -21.05 1.61
N SER A 150 -12.91 -22.31 1.41
CA SER A 150 -14.10 -22.90 2.03
C SER A 150 -14.06 -22.87 3.56
N THR A 151 -12.88 -22.92 4.17
CA THR A 151 -12.75 -22.91 5.64
C THR A 151 -13.06 -21.52 6.19
N PHE A 152 -12.51 -20.48 5.57
CA PHE A 152 -12.81 -19.09 5.90
C PHE A 152 -14.30 -18.79 5.79
N ILE A 153 -14.94 -19.19 4.67
CA ILE A 153 -16.37 -18.96 4.44
C ILE A 153 -17.25 -19.71 5.46
N GLN A 154 -16.89 -20.94 5.81
CA GLN A 154 -17.61 -21.69 6.84
C GLN A 154 -17.48 -21.04 8.22
N GLU A 155 -16.27 -20.65 8.62
CA GLU A 155 -16.00 -19.95 9.88
C GLU A 155 -16.75 -18.60 9.94
N LEU A 156 -16.81 -17.86 8.82
CA LEU A 156 -17.57 -16.61 8.69
C LEU A 156 -19.05 -16.79 8.99
N PHE A 157 -19.71 -17.72 8.29
CA PHE A 157 -21.14 -17.94 8.49
C PHE A 157 -21.45 -18.58 9.84
N ALA A 158 -20.57 -19.46 10.35
CA ALA A 158 -20.71 -20.01 11.69
C ALA A 158 -20.68 -18.91 12.75
N THR A 159 -19.73 -17.97 12.64
CA THR A 159 -19.58 -16.86 13.58
C THR A 159 -20.77 -15.89 13.50
N LEU A 160 -21.27 -15.57 12.31
CA LEU A 160 -22.45 -14.70 12.14
C LEU A 160 -23.74 -15.32 12.71
N ARG A 161 -23.92 -16.63 12.50
CA ARG A 161 -25.14 -17.36 12.93
C ARG A 161 -25.12 -17.76 14.39
N SER A 162 -23.95 -17.78 15.02
CA SER A 162 -23.86 -18.18 16.42
C SER A 162 -24.63 -17.20 17.33
N PRO A 163 -25.49 -17.73 18.22
CA PRO A 163 -26.20 -16.91 19.20
C PRO A 163 -25.25 -16.39 20.30
N THR A 164 -24.06 -16.98 20.46
CA THR A 164 -23.07 -16.59 21.47
C THR A 164 -22.09 -15.52 20.99
N THR A 165 -22.05 -15.23 19.68
CA THR A 165 -21.20 -14.17 19.14
C THR A 165 -21.72 -12.80 19.55
N SER A 166 -20.84 -11.96 20.11
CA SER A 166 -21.17 -10.61 20.54
C SER A 166 -21.61 -9.71 19.37
N VAL A 167 -22.36 -8.66 19.67
CA VAL A 167 -22.77 -7.66 18.67
C VAL A 167 -21.55 -6.97 18.04
N GLU A 168 -20.51 -6.69 18.83
CA GLU A 168 -19.28 -6.09 18.35
C GLU A 168 -18.57 -6.98 17.32
N SER A 169 -18.43 -8.28 17.59
CA SER A 169 -17.81 -9.20 16.65
C SER A 169 -18.65 -9.34 15.36
N LYS A 170 -19.98 -9.35 15.46
CA LYS A 170 -20.86 -9.32 14.26
C LYS A 170 -20.69 -8.04 13.46
N ASN A 171 -20.60 -6.89 14.12
CA ASN A 171 -20.34 -5.61 13.45
C ASN A 171 -18.99 -5.61 12.74
N ASN A 172 -17.93 -6.12 13.37
CA ASN A 172 -16.61 -6.22 12.75
C ASN A 172 -16.63 -7.10 11.49
N LEU A 173 -17.40 -8.19 11.48
CA LEU A 173 -17.58 -9.03 10.30
C LEU A 173 -18.32 -8.29 9.17
N VAL A 174 -19.36 -7.52 9.51
CA VAL A 174 -20.08 -6.71 8.53
C VAL A 174 -19.19 -5.61 7.96
N TYR A 175 -18.39 -4.94 8.80
CA TYR A 175 -17.42 -3.94 8.34
C TYR A 175 -16.36 -4.55 7.43
N PHE A 176 -15.85 -5.74 7.78
CA PHE A 176 -14.94 -6.48 6.92
C PHE A 176 -15.58 -6.75 5.55
N LEU A 177 -16.80 -7.26 5.52
CA LEU A 177 -17.50 -7.51 4.26
C LEU A 177 -17.72 -6.23 3.45
N HIS A 178 -18.11 -5.13 4.09
CA HIS A 178 -18.32 -3.83 3.41
C HIS A 178 -17.01 -3.19 2.92
N GLU A 179 -15.88 -3.44 3.59
CA GLU A 179 -14.59 -2.89 3.18
C GLU A 179 -14.05 -3.58 1.92
N PHE A 180 -14.34 -4.87 1.76
CA PHE A 180 -13.77 -5.70 0.70
C PHE A 180 -14.75 -6.04 -0.43
N CYS A 181 -16.06 -6.16 -0.16
CA CYS A 181 -17.12 -6.49 -1.14
C CYS A 181 -17.99 -5.27 -1.47
#